data_AF-A0A963N7Z0-F1
#
_entry.id   AF-A0A963N7Z0-F1
#
_cell.length_a   1.000
_cell.length_b   1.000
_cell.length_c   1.000
_cell.angle_alpha   90.00
_cell.angle_beta   90.00
_cell.angle_gamma   90.00
#
_symmetry.space_group_name_H-M   'P 1'
#
loop_
_entity.id
_entity.type
_entity.pdbx_description
1 polymer ?
#
loop_
_entity_poly.entity_id
_entity_poly.type
_entity_poly.pdbx_seq_one_letter_code
_entity_poly.pdbx_strand_id
1 'polypeptide(L)'
;MTTPMILPWLARRAGVEDPRAVALWRTACSRAALITGETDGSRYWGASMRQLRILLERERWRSEPPQLWPWMLAQEALERSAALANLHWKSLDAAVRWWRAGLPTLTGDKP
;
A
#
# COMPACT_ATOMS: atom_id res chain seq x y z
N MET A 1 11.96 -1.71 18.32
CA MET A 1 11.35 -2.14 17.05
C MET A 1 12.35 -1.97 15.92
N THR A 2 12.61 -3.04 15.18
CA THR A 2 13.51 -3.03 14.02
C THR A 2 12.91 -2.14 12.93
N THR A 3 13.76 -1.35 12.28
CA THR A 3 13.36 -0.51 11.16
C THR A 3 12.98 -1.40 9.96
N PRO A 4 11.80 -1.21 9.34
CA PRO A 4 11.42 -2.01 8.19
C PRO A 4 12.41 -1.83 7.04
N MET A 5 12.78 -2.92 6.37
CA MET A 5 13.62 -2.87 5.16
C MET A 5 12.97 -2.07 4.01
N ILE A 6 11.64 -1.92 4.02
CA ILE A 6 10.92 -1.10 3.04
C ILE A 6 10.99 0.40 3.35
N LEU A 7 11.49 0.80 4.54
CA LEU A 7 11.52 2.22 4.94
C LEU A 7 12.31 3.11 3.98
N PRO A 8 13.52 2.75 3.50
CA PRO A 8 14.27 3.61 2.57
C PRO A 8 13.57 3.76 1.21
N TRP A 9 12.81 2.76 0.78
CA TRP A 9 11.99 2.87 -0.41
C TRP A 9 10.80 3.83 -0.20
N LEU A 10 10.13 3.73 0.96
CA LEU A 10 9.06 4.65 1.36
C LEU A 10 9.54 6.09 1.51
N ALA A 11 10.74 6.30 2.08
CA ALA A 11 11.36 7.61 2.26
C ALA A 11 11.59 8.30 0.90
N ARG A 12 12.24 7.60 -0.03
CA ARG A 12 12.47 8.08 -1.40
C ARG A 12 11.18 8.39 -2.14
N ARG A 13 10.16 7.54 -1.99
CA ARG A 13 8.84 7.78 -2.61
C ARG A 13 8.15 9.03 -2.06
N ALA A 14 8.36 9.35 -0.79
CA ALA A 14 7.79 10.54 -0.15
C ALA A 14 8.66 11.80 -0.32
N GLY A 15 9.83 11.72 -0.98
CA GLY A 15 10.78 12.84 -1.08
C GLY A 15 11.39 13.24 0.26
N VAL A 16 11.47 12.30 1.22
CA VAL A 16 12.00 12.54 2.57
C VAL A 16 13.39 11.92 2.68
N GLU A 17 14.33 12.64 3.30
CA GLU A 17 15.67 12.10 3.55
C GLU A 17 15.65 10.92 4.54
N ASP A 18 16.52 9.93 4.32
CA ASP A 18 16.63 8.72 5.13
C ASP A 18 16.71 8.96 6.66
N PRO A 19 17.55 9.87 7.19
CA PRO A 19 17.60 10.12 8.64
C PRO A 19 16.27 10.67 9.18
N ARG A 20 15.56 11.47 8.38
CA ARG A 20 14.25 12.01 8.74
C ARG A 20 13.19 10.92 8.73
N ALA A 21 13.22 10.02 7.76
CA ALA A 21 12.33 8.87 7.69
C ALA A 21 12.47 7.95 8.92
N VAL A 22 13.70 7.74 9.42
CA VAL A 22 13.94 6.96 10.65
C VAL A 22 13.32 7.65 11.87
N ALA A 23 13.41 8.97 11.98
CA ALA A 23 12.77 9.73 13.06
C ALA A 23 11.22 9.64 12.99
N LEU A 24 10.65 9.72 11.78
CA LEU A 24 9.22 9.53 11.56
C LEU A 24 8.77 8.10 11.91
N TRP A 25 9.59 7.09 11.59
CA TRP A 25 9.33 5.71 11.98
C TRP A 25 9.25 5.53 13.49
N ARG A 26 10.21 6.08 14.24
CA ARG A 26 10.18 6.05 15.72
C ARG A 26 8.92 6.72 16.27
N THR A 27 8.54 7.85 15.70
CA THR A 27 7.32 8.59 16.08
C THR A 27 6.06 7.77 15.79
N ALA A 28 6.00 7.10 14.63
CA ALA A 28 4.91 6.23 14.26
C ALA A 28 4.75 5.05 15.22
N CYS A 29 5.86 4.40 15.60
CA CYS A 29 5.90 3.34 16.59
C CYS A 29 5.38 3.79 17.96
N SER A 30 5.77 4.98 18.43
CA SER A 30 5.27 5.53 19.70
C SER A 30 3.76 5.81 19.64
N ARG A 31 3.27 6.39 18.55
CA ARG A 31 1.83 6.63 18.35
C ARG A 31 1.02 5.35 18.26
N ALA A 32 1.56 4.35 17.56
CA ALA A 32 0.93 3.04 17.49
C ALA A 32 0.81 2.40 18.88
N ALA A 33 1.88 2.47 19.69
CA ALA A 33 1.87 1.92 21.05
C ALA A 33 0.78 2.57 21.93
N LEU A 34 0.58 3.88 21.80
CA LEU A 34 -0.49 4.61 22.50
C LEU A 34 -1.90 4.18 22.04
N ILE A 35 -2.07 3.85 20.74
CA ILE A 35 -3.35 3.47 20.16
C ILE A 35 -3.69 2.01 20.48
N THR A 36 -2.73 1.09 20.37
CA THR A 36 -2.96 -0.34 20.55
C THR A 36 -2.81 -0.80 21.99
N GLY A 37 -2.10 -0.05 22.85
CA GLY A 37 -1.71 -0.50 24.20
C GLY A 37 -0.64 -1.61 24.21
N GLU A 38 -0.45 -2.25 23.06
CA GLU A 38 0.54 -3.29 22.80
C GLU A 38 1.76 -2.69 22.09
N THR A 39 2.94 -3.30 22.30
CA THR A 39 4.21 -2.90 21.66
C THR A 39 4.73 -3.94 20.67
N ASP A 40 3.97 -5.02 20.45
CA ASP A 40 4.31 -6.12 19.56
C ASP A 40 3.04 -6.70 18.90
N GLY A 41 3.23 -7.48 17.83
CA GLY A 41 2.15 -8.18 17.12
C GLY A 41 1.63 -7.45 15.88
N SER A 42 0.80 -8.18 15.12
CA SER A 42 0.27 -7.74 13.81
C SER A 42 -0.56 -6.46 13.91
N ARG A 43 -1.32 -6.29 15.00
CA ARG A 43 -2.14 -5.10 15.25
C ARG A 43 -1.29 -3.85 15.43
N TYR A 44 -0.27 -3.94 16.28
CA TYR A 44 0.72 -2.88 16.48
C TYR A 44 1.49 -2.56 15.20
N TRP A 45 1.91 -3.57 14.45
CA TRP A 45 2.60 -3.39 13.16
C TRP A 45 1.73 -2.64 12.15
N GLY A 46 0.47 -3.07 11.99
CA GLY A 46 -0.49 -2.41 11.10
C GLY A 46 -0.80 -0.97 11.51
N ALA A 47 -0.87 -0.70 12.82
CA ALA A 47 -1.03 0.66 13.35
C ALA A 47 0.22 1.53 13.07
N SER A 48 1.41 0.99 13.28
CA SER A 48 2.69 1.67 13.02
C SER A 48 2.83 2.04 11.55
N MET A 49 2.53 1.11 10.64
CA MET A 49 2.53 1.36 9.19
C MET A 49 1.53 2.46 8.78
N ARG A 50 0.32 2.46 9.35
CA ARG A 50 -0.67 3.53 9.12
C ARG A 50 -0.15 4.89 9.59
N GLN A 51 0.39 4.97 10.80
CA GLN A 51 0.91 6.21 11.36
C GLN A 51 2.12 6.73 10.58
N LEU A 52 3.00 5.84 10.13
CA LEU A 52 4.13 6.19 9.28
C LEU A 52 3.65 6.84 7.97
N ARG A 53 2.65 6.25 7.31
CA ARG A 53 2.12 6.79 6.05
C ARG A 53 1.52 8.20 6.23
N ILE A 54 0.73 8.41 7.28
CA ILE A 54 0.17 9.73 7.62
C ILE A 54 1.29 10.76 7.86
N LEU A 55 2.36 10.35 8.56
CA LEU A 55 3.51 11.22 8.83
C LEU A 55 4.29 11.57 7.56
N LEU A 56 4.51 10.59 6.67
CA LEU A 56 5.20 10.81 5.40
C LEU A 56 4.37 11.70 4.46
N GLU A 57 3.06 11.51 4.39
CA GLU A 57 2.17 12.39 3.62
C GLU A 57 2.27 13.84 4.12
N ARG A 58 2.23 14.05 5.44
CA ARG A 58 2.37 15.40 6.02
C ARG A 58 3.73 16.03 5.72
N GLU A 59 4.81 15.27 5.80
CA GLU A 59 6.15 15.79 5.51
C GLU A 59 6.30 16.12 4.02
N ARG A 60 5.74 15.29 3.13
CA ARG A 60 5.68 15.56 1.69
C ARG A 60 4.95 16.87 1.38
N TRP A 61 3.80 17.13 2.00
CA TRP A 61 3.08 18.41 1.87
C TRP A 61 3.88 19.62 2.38
N ARG A 62 4.81 19.41 3.33
CA ARG A 62 5.67 20.48 3.86
C ARG A 62 6.87 20.77 2.95
N SER A 63 7.38 19.75 2.27
CA SER A 63 8.61 19.84 1.46
C SER A 63 8.37 20.20 0.00
N GLU A 64 7.20 19.91 -0.58
CA GLU A 64 6.96 20.13 -2.02
C GLU A 64 6.49 21.58 -2.34
N PRO A 65 7.03 22.21 -3.39
CA PRO A 65 6.56 23.51 -3.84
C PRO A 65 5.12 23.43 -4.39
N PRO A 66 4.31 24.49 -4.21
CA PRO A 66 2.88 24.49 -4.59
C PRO A 66 2.63 24.23 -6.09
N GLN A 67 3.65 24.32 -6.95
CA GLN A 67 3.54 24.04 -8.38
C GLN A 67 3.47 22.54 -8.72
N LEU A 68 3.90 21.64 -7.84
CA LEU A 68 3.86 20.19 -8.06
C LEU A 68 2.55 19.52 -7.60
N TRP A 69 1.71 20.24 -6.85
CA TRP A 69 0.38 19.80 -6.40
C TRP A 69 -0.44 19.09 -7.49
N PRO A 70 -0.58 19.62 -8.73
CA PRO A 70 -1.47 19.02 -9.72
C PRO A 70 -0.99 17.65 -10.16
N TRP A 71 0.33 17.46 -10.24
CA TRP A 71 0.93 16.19 -10.60
C TRP A 71 0.79 15.15 -9.49
N MET A 72 0.88 15.56 -8.22
CA MET A 72 0.64 14.67 -7.08
C MET A 72 -0.80 14.14 -7.06
N LEU A 73 -1.80 15.01 -7.28
CA LEU A 73 -3.20 14.60 -7.37
C LEU A 73 -3.45 13.67 -8.55
N ALA A 74 -2.81 13.94 -9.69
CA ALA A 74 -2.88 13.06 -10.85
C ALA A 74 -2.29 11.67 -10.55
N GLN A 75 -1.16 11.60 -9.83
CA GLN A 75 -0.58 10.32 -9.40
C GLN A 75 -1.49 9.56 -8.45
N GLU A 76 -2.09 10.21 -7.46
CA GLU A 76 -3.05 9.55 -6.57
C GLU A 76 -4.30 9.05 -7.29
N ALA A 77 -4.82 9.84 -8.22
CA ALA A 77 -5.96 9.45 -9.05
C ALA A 77 -5.62 8.23 -9.92
N LEU A 78 -4.40 8.18 -10.46
CA LEU A 78 -3.89 7.05 -11.23
C LEU A 78 -3.72 5.79 -10.37
N GLU A 79 -3.19 5.93 -9.16
CA GLU A 79 -3.05 4.78 -8.24
C GLU A 79 -4.41 4.22 -7.82
N ARG A 80 -5.38 5.10 -7.55
CA ARG A 80 -6.77 4.70 -7.24
C ARG A 80 -7.44 4.02 -8.42
N SER A 81 -7.28 4.56 -9.62
CA SER A 81 -7.86 3.96 -10.83
C SER A 81 -7.21 2.61 -11.15
N ALA A 82 -5.90 2.47 -10.98
CA ALA A 82 -5.18 1.21 -11.15
C ALA A 82 -5.62 0.14 -10.13
N ALA A 83 -5.83 0.52 -8.87
CA ALA A 83 -6.32 -0.39 -7.84
C ALA A 83 -7.73 -0.91 -8.14
N LEU A 84 -8.63 -0.03 -8.60
CA LEU A 84 -9.98 -0.40 -9.05
C LEU A 84 -9.93 -1.31 -10.28
N ALA A 85 -9.12 -0.96 -11.29
CA ALA A 85 -8.95 -1.77 -12.48
C ALA A 85 -8.44 -3.19 -12.15
N ASN A 86 -7.50 -3.31 -11.23
CA ASN A 86 -6.98 -4.61 -10.77
C ASN A 86 -8.05 -5.45 -10.05
N LEU A 87 -8.95 -4.82 -9.29
CA LEU A 87 -10.08 -5.51 -8.67
C LEU A 87 -11.05 -6.06 -9.73
N HIS A 88 -11.40 -5.23 -10.72
CA HIS A 88 -12.26 -5.64 -11.82
C HIS A 88 -11.63 -6.77 -12.65
N TRP A 89 -10.35 -6.67 -12.97
CA TRP A 89 -9.63 -7.73 -13.70
C TRP A 89 -9.67 -9.08 -12.96
N LYS A 90 -9.43 -9.08 -11.64
CA LYS A 90 -9.51 -10.31 -10.82
C LYS A 90 -10.89 -10.95 -10.82
N SER A 91 -11.96 -10.16 -10.89
CA SER A 91 -13.32 -10.70 -11.00
C SER A 91 -13.59 -11.35 -12.36
N LEU A 92 -13.05 -10.78 -13.44
CA LEU A 92 -13.15 -11.34 -14.79
C LEU A 92 -12.33 -12.63 -14.92
N ASP A 93 -11.10 -12.66 -14.40
CA ASP A 93 -10.27 -13.87 -14.37
C ASP A 93 -10.95 -15.01 -13.60
N ALA A 94 -11.61 -14.70 -12.49
CA ALA A 94 -12.36 -15.68 -11.71
C ALA A 94 -13.56 -16.23 -12.50
N ALA A 95 -14.31 -15.36 -13.20
CA ALA A 95 -15.43 -15.76 -14.04
C ALA A 95 -14.98 -16.63 -15.23
N VAL A 96 -13.89 -16.26 -15.90
CA VAL A 96 -13.31 -17.04 -17.02
C VAL A 96 -12.80 -18.40 -16.55
N ARG A 97 -12.14 -18.46 -15.38
CA ARG A 97 -11.72 -19.73 -14.78
C ARG A 97 -12.91 -20.63 -14.44
N TRP A 98 -13.95 -20.07 -13.84
CA TRP A 98 -15.18 -20.81 -13.54
C TRP A 98 -15.81 -21.36 -14.82
N TRP A 99 -15.91 -20.53 -15.86
CA TRP A 99 -16.45 -20.95 -17.16
C TRP A 99 -15.63 -22.05 -17.82
N ARG A 100 -14.28 -21.98 -17.77
CA ARG A 100 -13.42 -23.07 -18.25
C ARG A 100 -13.55 -24.35 -17.44
N ALA A 101 -13.76 -24.26 -16.12
CA ALA A 101 -13.95 -25.42 -15.27
C ALA A 101 -15.31 -26.11 -15.48
N GLY A 102 -16.32 -25.37 -15.96
CA GLY A 102 -17.65 -25.88 -16.28
C GLY A 102 -17.81 -26.50 -17.67
N LEU A 103 -16.77 -26.47 -18.53
CA LEU A 103 -16.81 -27.14 -19.83
C LEU A 103 -16.56 -28.64 -19.63
N PRO A 104 -17.55 -29.53 -19.88
CA PRO A 104 -17.30 -30.96 -19.88
C PRO A 104 -16.28 -31.27 -20.98
N THR A 105 -15.22 -32.00 -20.65
CA THR A 105 -14.26 -32.50 -21.63
C THR A 105 -14.96 -33.47 -22.57
N LEU A 106 -15.48 -32.94 -23.68
CA LEU A 106 -15.99 -33.71 -24.82
C LEU A 106 -14.80 -34.33 -25.57
N THR A 107 -14.16 -35.29 -24.92
CA THR A 107 -13.25 -36.26 -25.53
C THR A 107 -13.84 -37.60 -25.09
N GLY A 108 -14.70 -38.21 -25.88
CA GLY A 108 -14.34 -38.80 -27.14
C GLY A 108 -14.43 -40.31 -26.94
N ASP A 109 -15.64 -40.80 -26.66
CA ASP A 109 -15.96 -42.22 -26.75
C ASP A 109 -16.81 -42.37 -28.01
N LYS A 110 -16.18 -42.89 -29.06
CA LYS A 110 -16.82 -43.21 -30.33
C LYS A 110 -16.93 -44.75 -30.37
N PRO A 111 -18.10 -45.32 -30.70
CA PRO A 111 -18.37 -46.75 -30.60
C PRO A 111 -17.53 -47.60 -31.55
#